data_AF-A0A3S0BM46-F1
#
_entry.id   AF-A0A3S0BM46-F1
#
_cell.length_a   1.000
_cell.length_b   1.000
_cell.length_c   1.000
_cell.angle_alpha   90.00
_cell.angle_beta   90.00
_cell.angle_gamma   90.00
#
_symmetry.space_group_name_H-M   'P 1'
#
loop_
_entity.id
_entity.type
_entity.pdbx_description
1 polymer ?
#
loop_
_entity_poly.entity_id
_entity_poly.type
_entity_poly.pdbx_seq_one_letter_code
_entity_poly.pdbx_strand_id
1 'polypeptide(L)'
;TILTEPKNALVKQYQKLFELEGAELDLREDALLAIARKALARKTGARGLRSILEHALLDTMYELPSLENVEKVVVDENCIANDSAPLLIYSDPAKSEATSA
;
A
#
# COMPACT_ATOMS: atom_id res chain seq x y z
N THR A 1 -7.80 10.47 9.76
CA THR A 1 -8.38 10.66 8.39
C THR A 1 -9.32 9.51 8.09
N ILE A 2 -10.35 9.67 7.24
CA ILE A 2 -11.30 8.57 6.87
C ILE A 2 -10.57 7.29 6.38
N LEU A 3 -9.34 7.42 5.90
CA LEU A 3 -8.48 6.32 5.48
C LEU A 3 -7.98 5.40 6.60
N THR A 4 -7.87 5.89 7.85
CA THR A 4 -7.20 5.15 8.95
C THR A 4 -8.05 4.96 10.20
N GLU A 5 -9.03 5.83 10.48
CA GLU A 5 -9.73 5.84 11.77
C GLU A 5 -11.08 5.09 11.86
N PRO A 6 -11.88 4.83 10.81
CA PRO A 6 -13.09 4.06 11.01
C PRO A 6 -12.79 2.55 11.05
N LYS A 7 -13.68 1.78 11.70
CA LYS A 7 -13.65 0.31 11.78
C LYS A 7 -13.51 -0.41 10.42
N ASN A 8 -13.83 0.27 9.32
CA ASN A 8 -13.71 -0.20 7.92
C ASN A 8 -12.76 0.69 7.10
N ALA A 9 -11.66 1.16 7.69
CA ALA A 9 -10.61 1.92 7.01
C ALA A 9 -10.19 1.20 5.72
N LEU A 10 -10.23 1.92 4.58
CA LEU A 10 -9.87 1.39 3.26
C LEU A 10 -8.47 0.74 3.27
N VAL A 11 -7.55 1.33 4.02
CA VAL A 11 -6.19 0.78 4.25
C VAL A 11 -6.25 -0.65 4.78
N LYS A 12 -7.11 -0.96 5.75
CA LYS A 12 -7.24 -2.30 6.32
C LYS A 12 -7.78 -3.31 5.31
N GLN A 13 -8.63 -2.87 4.39
CA GLN A 13 -9.16 -3.74 3.32
C GLN A 13 -8.06 -4.13 2.34
N TYR A 14 -7.24 -3.16 1.91
CA TYR A 14 -6.11 -3.42 1.03
C TYR A 14 -5.01 -4.23 1.73
N GLN A 15 -4.72 -3.94 3.01
CA GLN A 15 -3.81 -4.76 3.82
C GLN A 15 -4.26 -6.21 3.86
N LYS A 16 -5.55 -6.47 4.13
CA LYS A 16 -6.09 -7.83 4.11
C LYS A 16 -5.95 -8.50 2.74
N LEU A 17 -6.13 -7.74 1.66
CA LEU A 17 -6.04 -8.27 0.30
C LEU A 17 -4.60 -8.64 -0.06
N PHE A 18 -3.62 -7.81 0.30
CA PHE A 18 -2.20 -8.14 0.13
C PHE A 18 -1.79 -9.33 1.00
N GLU A 19 -2.30 -9.42 2.24
CA GLU A 19 -2.07 -10.56 3.13
C GLU A 19 -2.54 -11.89 2.51
N LEU A 20 -3.63 -11.88 1.72
CA LEU A 20 -4.12 -13.07 1.01
C LEU A 20 -3.16 -13.51 -0.11
N GLU A 21 -2.43 -12.57 -0.70
CA GLU A 21 -1.37 -12.82 -1.70
C GLU A 21 -0.01 -13.10 -1.04
N GLY A 22 0.06 -13.15 0.30
CA GLY A 22 1.29 -13.45 1.05
C GLY A 22 2.22 -12.25 1.28
N ALA A 23 1.77 -11.03 1.01
CA ALA A 23 2.56 -9.80 1.20
C ALA A 23 1.93 -8.85 2.25
N GLU A 24 2.76 -8.12 2.99
CA GLU A 24 2.31 -7.06 3.88
C GLU A 24 2.21 -5.72 3.13
N LEU A 25 1.13 -4.95 3.32
CA LEU A 25 1.02 -3.60 2.78
C LEU A 25 1.28 -2.55 3.87
N ASP A 26 2.36 -1.78 3.69
CA ASP A 26 2.74 -0.67 4.56
C ASP A 26 2.49 0.67 3.88
N LEU A 27 1.47 1.39 4.36
CA LEU A 27 1.23 2.78 3.96
C LEU A 27 1.84 3.73 4.98
N ARG A 28 2.90 4.41 4.56
CA ARG A 28 3.56 5.41 5.40
C ARG A 28 2.66 6.62 5.63
N GLU A 29 2.92 7.31 6.73
CA GLU A 29 2.14 8.48 7.15
C GLU A 29 2.20 9.61 6.11
N ASP A 30 3.35 9.80 5.46
CA ASP A 30 3.55 10.76 4.38
C ASP A 30 2.67 10.45 3.15
N ALA A 31 2.51 9.18 2.79
CA ALA A 31 1.59 8.73 1.74
C ALA A 31 0.14 9.05 2.10
N LEU A 32 -0.28 8.79 3.35
CA LEU A 32 -1.63 9.11 3.82
C LEU A 32 -1.93 10.61 3.75
N LEU A 33 -0.95 11.44 4.13
CA LEU A 33 -1.04 12.90 4.01
C LEU A 33 -1.07 13.34 2.54
N ALA A 34 -0.26 12.75 1.67
CA ALA A 34 -0.24 13.03 0.24
C ALA A 34 -1.58 12.69 -0.43
N ILE A 35 -2.20 11.56 -0.05
CA ILE A 35 -3.54 11.17 -0.54
C ILE A 35 -4.58 12.24 -0.13
N ALA A 36 -4.55 12.68 1.13
CA ALA A 36 -5.43 13.72 1.61
C ALA A 36 -5.24 15.05 0.85
N ARG A 37 -3.99 15.48 0.65
CA ARG A 37 -3.65 16.69 -0.14
C ARG A 37 -4.15 16.59 -1.58
N LYS A 38 -3.90 15.46 -2.27
CA LYS A 38 -4.31 15.23 -3.66
C LYS A 38 -5.84 15.17 -3.79
N ALA A 39 -6.56 14.59 -2.82
CA ALA A 39 -8.02 14.56 -2.80
C ALA A 39 -8.64 15.95 -2.57
N LEU A 40 -8.03 16.78 -1.72
CA LEU A 40 -8.43 18.18 -1.52
C LEU A 40 -8.22 19.00 -2.79
N ALA A 41 -7.06 18.87 -3.45
CA ALA A 41 -6.76 19.57 -4.70
C ALA A 41 -7.74 19.21 -5.83
N ARG A 42 -8.15 17.94 -5.91
CA ARG A 42 -9.15 17.46 -6.88
C ARG A 42 -10.60 17.85 -6.54
N LYS A 43 -10.86 18.49 -5.39
CA LYS A 43 -12.21 18.85 -4.90
C LYS A 43 -13.20 17.68 -4.83
N THR A 44 -12.67 16.46 -4.69
CA THR A 44 -13.44 15.20 -4.71
C THR A 44 -13.88 14.74 -3.32
N GLY A 45 -13.40 15.38 -2.26
CA GLY A 45 -13.71 15.02 -0.87
C GLY A 45 -13.34 13.57 -0.54
N ALA A 46 -14.11 12.92 0.34
CA ALA A 46 -13.84 11.56 0.81
C ALA A 46 -13.86 10.49 -0.31
N ARG A 47 -14.61 10.70 -1.39
CA ARG A 47 -14.63 9.79 -2.55
C ARG A 47 -13.30 9.76 -3.30
N GLY A 48 -12.60 10.90 -3.32
CA GLY A 48 -11.29 11.02 -3.94
C GLY A 48 -10.21 10.19 -3.27
N LEU A 49 -10.29 10.02 -1.94
CA LEU A 49 -9.30 9.28 -1.16
C LEU A 49 -9.20 7.82 -1.63
N ARG A 50 -10.36 7.18 -1.86
CA ARG A 50 -10.42 5.80 -2.39
C ARG A 50 -9.83 5.71 -3.78
N SER A 51 -10.27 6.57 -4.70
CA SER A 51 -9.82 6.55 -6.09
C SER A 51 -8.31 6.76 -6.22
N ILE A 52 -7.72 7.64 -5.40
CA ILE A 52 -6.27 7.90 -5.43
C ILE A 52 -5.50 6.68 -4.92
N LEU A 53 -5.95 6.08 -3.81
CA LEU A 53 -5.32 4.88 -3.26
C LEU A 53 -5.43 3.69 -4.22
N GLU A 54 -6.61 3.47 -4.79
CA GLU A 54 -6.86 2.38 -5.74
C GLU A 54 -6.01 2.53 -7.00
N HIS A 55 -5.85 3.76 -7.50
CA HIS A 55 -4.99 4.02 -8.65
C HIS A 55 -3.51 3.74 -8.34
N ALA A 56 -3.02 4.13 -7.16
CA ALA A 56 -1.64 3.91 -6.76
C ALA A 56 -1.30 2.43 -6.53
N LEU A 57 -2.29 1.59 -6.20
CA LEU A 57 -2.09 0.17 -5.94
C LEU A 57 -2.42 -0.72 -7.15
N LEU A 58 -3.12 -0.22 -8.17
CA LEU A 58 -3.65 -1.01 -9.27
C LEU A 58 -2.58 -1.86 -9.97
N ASP A 59 -1.48 -1.22 -10.35
CA ASP A 59 -0.40 -1.89 -11.07
C ASP A 59 0.28 -2.94 -10.19
N THR A 60 0.58 -2.58 -8.93
CA THR A 60 1.17 -3.52 -7.98
C THR A 60 0.26 -4.71 -7.70
N MET A 61 -1.05 -4.51 -7.58
CA MET A 61 -2.00 -5.60 -7.36
C MET A 61 -2.11 -6.54 -8.56
N TYR A 62 -1.89 -6.04 -9.77
CA TYR A 62 -1.85 -6.86 -10.98
C TYR A 62 -0.56 -7.68 -11.08
N GLU A 63 0.57 -7.08 -10.70
CA GLU A 63 1.87 -7.73 -10.76
C GLU A 63 2.12 -8.69 -9.60
N LEU A 64 1.60 -8.39 -8.40
CA LEU A 64 1.88 -9.11 -7.16
C LEU A 64 1.68 -10.64 -7.27
N PRO A 65 0.61 -11.18 -7.88
CA PRO A 65 0.44 -12.63 -8.03
C PRO A 65 1.50 -13.31 -8.91
N SER A 66 2.18 -12.53 -9.75
CA SER A 66 3.25 -13.03 -10.64
C SER A 66 4.64 -12.87 -10.03
N LEU A 67 4.77 -12.15 -8.92
CA LEU A 67 6.04 -11.90 -8.25
C LEU A 67 6.29 -12.93 -7.15
N GLU A 68 7.44 -13.59 -7.20
CA GLU A 68 7.83 -14.56 -6.17
C GLU A 68 8.55 -13.87 -5.01
N ASN A 69 8.29 -14.36 -3.79
CA ASN A 69 8.98 -13.95 -2.55
C ASN A 69 8.82 -12.48 -2.15
N VAL A 70 7.75 -11.80 -2.57
CA VAL A 70 7.43 -10.46 -2.07
C VAL A 70 6.90 -10.57 -0.63
N GLU A 71 7.64 -10.00 0.32
CA GLU A 71 7.26 -9.99 1.74
C GLU A 71 6.43 -8.76 2.09
N LYS A 72 6.80 -7.60 1.52
CA LYS A 72 6.20 -6.32 1.90
C LYS A 72 6.20 -5.34 0.74
N VAL A 73 5.11 -4.59 0.63
CA VAL A 73 4.91 -3.49 -0.31
C VAL A 73 4.79 -2.20 0.48
N VAL A 74 5.68 -1.25 0.22
CA VAL A 74 5.73 0.03 0.94
C VAL A 74 5.31 1.16 0.00
N VAL A 75 4.28 1.90 0.41
CA VAL A 75 3.76 3.07 -0.30
C VAL A 75 4.18 4.33 0.46
N ASP A 76 4.89 5.22 -0.23
CA ASP A 76 5.35 6.52 0.29
C ASP A 76 4.66 7.71 -0.40
N GLU A 77 5.02 8.93 -0.02
CA GLU A 77 4.49 10.14 -0.66
C GLU A 77 4.78 10.19 -2.16
N ASN A 78 5.94 9.70 -2.62
CA ASN A 78 6.35 9.77 -4.02
C ASN A 78 5.42 8.94 -4.92
N CYS A 79 5.00 7.76 -4.43
CA CYS A 79 4.02 6.91 -5.10
C CYS A 79 2.71 7.64 -5.36
N ILE A 80 2.31 8.53 -4.44
CA ILE A 80 1.05 9.27 -4.55
C ILE A 80 1.21 10.58 -5.33
N ALA A 81 2.32 11.28 -5.14
CA ALA A 81 2.54 12.60 -5.72
C ALA A 81 2.96 12.52 -7.19
N ASN A 82 3.84 11.58 -7.52
CA ASN A 82 4.50 11.45 -8.81
C ASN A 82 4.09 10.17 -9.56
N ASP A 83 3.09 9.44 -9.05
CA ASP A 83 2.59 8.19 -9.62
C ASP A 83 3.74 7.18 -9.87
N SER A 84 4.72 7.14 -8.95
CA SER A 84 5.83 6.18 -8.99
C SER A 84 5.41 4.80 -8.46
N ALA A 85 6.11 3.76 -8.89
CA ALA A 85 5.90 2.41 -8.39
C ALA A 85 6.21 2.30 -6.87
N PRO A 86 5.40 1.56 -6.09
CA PRO A 86 5.71 1.21 -4.71
C PRO A 86 7.02 0.45 -4.55
N LEU A 87 7.61 0.53 -3.35
CA LEU A 87 8.82 -0.22 -3.02
C LEU A 87 8.44 -1.65 -2.62
N LEU A 88 9.02 -2.63 -3.31
CA LEU A 88 8.84 -4.05 -3.03
C LEU A 88 10.03 -4.57 -2.22
N ILE A 89 9.73 -5.21 -1.10
CA ILE A 89 10.70 -5.87 -0.24
C ILE A 89 10.53 -7.37 -0.44
N TYR A 90 11.61 -8.02 -0.86
CA TYR A 90 11.65 -9.45 -1.08
C TYR A 90 12.28 -10.16 0.12
N SER A 91 11.72 -11.30 0.51
CA SER A 91 12.37 -12.18 1.46
C SER A 91 13.60 -12.82 0.81
N ASP A 92 14.75 -12.70 1.46
CA ASP A 92 15.93 -13.45 1.06
C ASP A 92 15.77 -14.90 1.55
N PRO A 93 15.79 -15.93 0.68
CA PRO A 93 15.62 -17.33 1.09
C PRO A 93 16.67 -17.81 2.10
N ALA A 94 17.76 -17.05 2.32
CA ALA A 94 18.81 -17.36 3.27
C ALA A 94 18.52 -17.01 4.74
N LYS A 95 17.40 -16.37 5.09
CA LYS A 95 17.15 -15.86 6.47
C LYS A 95 16.10 -16.62 7.29
N SER A 96 15.54 -17.72 6.78
CA SER A 96 14.49 -18.49 7.48
C SER A 96 15.00 -19.51 8.53
N GLU A 97 16.31 -19.83 8.59
CA GLU A 97 16.83 -20.88 9.50
C GLU A 97 17.59 -20.38 10.75
N ALA A 98 17.60 -19.08 11.06
CA ALA A 98 18.43 -18.55 12.14
C ALA A 98 17.67 -17.82 13.26
N THR A 99 16.53 -18.33 13.73
CA THR A 99 16.01 -17.99 15.09
C THR A 99 15.14 -19.11 15.66
N SER A 100 15.77 -20.22 16.07
CA SER A 100 15.32 -21.05 17.19
C SER A 100 16.43 -22.04 17.55
N ALA A 101 17.40 -21.56 18.33
CA ALA A 101 18.33 -22.36 19.11
C ALA A 101 18.48 -21.69 20.48
#